data_AF-A0A1Q5XYQ8-F1
#
_entry.id   AF-A0A1Q5XYQ8-F1
#
_cell.length_a   1.000
_cell.length_b   1.000
_cell.length_c   1.000
_cell.angle_alpha   90.00
_cell.angle_beta   90.00
_cell.angle_gamma   90.00
#
_symmetry.space_group_name_H-M   'P 1'
#
loop_
_entity.id
_entity.type
_entity.pdbx_description
1 polymer ?
#
loop_
_entity_poly.entity_id
_entity_poly.type
_entity_poly.pdbx_seq_one_letter_code
_entity_poly.pdbx_strand_id
1 'polypeptide(L)'
;MYPKLVAPFEIIPFELMTKKEAKQYFDWFISQIPIRIEILTAHYEETTGGSQQELNLSQESLVRLWAWFSQRIKMVPKTRQELKEEIDAVPDWLKEEVSNNTLKFSEITSSLIIDVGIYFGSVFINELRTLEWGIVHKPKKYVYVNQPIVIGFKKSGLNPITVVNNCSLIELEQDPDDNRLFDLFNVWKEYL
;
A
#
# COMPACT_ATOMS: atom_id res chain seq x y z
N MET A 1 15.52 -6.05 -11.35
CA MET A 1 15.22 -4.82 -10.59
C MET A 1 13.70 -4.66 -10.64
N TYR A 2 13.02 -4.54 -9.50
CA TYR A 2 11.55 -4.41 -9.47
C TYR A 2 11.12 -3.00 -9.91
N PRO A 3 10.16 -2.85 -10.85
CA PRO A 3 9.84 -1.55 -11.43
C PRO A 3 9.01 -0.68 -10.48
N LYS A 4 9.36 0.60 -10.40
CA LYS A 4 8.59 1.60 -9.62
C LYS A 4 7.29 1.98 -10.32
N LEU A 5 6.24 2.27 -9.54
CA LEU A 5 5.03 2.91 -10.03
C LEU A 5 5.28 4.44 -10.09
N VAL A 6 5.30 5.01 -11.29
CA VAL A 6 5.60 6.44 -11.51
C VAL A 6 4.51 7.07 -12.35
N ALA A 7 3.88 8.12 -11.83
CA ALA A 7 2.89 8.88 -12.57
C ALA A 7 3.54 9.74 -13.67
N PRO A 8 2.88 9.91 -14.84
CA PRO A 8 3.38 10.78 -15.91
C PRO A 8 3.14 12.28 -15.64
N PHE A 9 2.86 12.65 -14.39
CA PHE A 9 2.57 14.01 -13.93
C PHE A 9 3.03 14.18 -12.48
N GLU A 10 3.21 15.42 -12.06
CA GLU A 10 3.57 15.75 -10.68
C GLU A 10 2.44 15.37 -9.71
N ILE A 11 2.80 14.70 -8.63
CA ILE A 11 1.87 14.33 -7.56
C ILE A 11 2.07 15.33 -6.42
N ILE A 12 1.11 16.23 -6.25
CA ILE A 12 1.03 17.10 -5.07
C ILE A 12 0.38 16.33 -3.89
N PRO A 13 0.52 16.79 -2.64
CA PRO A 13 -0.16 16.18 -1.50
C PRO A 13 -1.68 16.07 -1.72
N PHE A 14 -2.26 14.90 -1.45
CA PHE A 14 -3.65 14.59 -1.78
C PHE A 14 -4.66 15.56 -1.14
N GLU A 15 -4.41 16.01 0.08
CA GLU A 15 -5.22 16.97 0.82
C GLU A 15 -5.27 18.36 0.17
N LEU A 16 -4.28 18.67 -0.70
CA LEU A 16 -4.21 19.90 -1.48
C LEU A 16 -4.83 19.77 -2.86
N MET A 17 -5.05 18.54 -3.35
CA MET A 17 -5.64 18.31 -4.67
C MET A 17 -7.05 18.87 -4.78
N THR A 18 -7.32 19.50 -5.92
CA THR A 18 -8.67 19.75 -6.41
C THR A 18 -9.34 18.42 -6.78
N LYS A 19 -10.68 18.43 -6.89
CA LYS A 19 -11.42 17.24 -7.36
C LYS A 19 -10.96 16.75 -8.73
N LYS A 20 -10.52 17.67 -9.61
CA LYS A 20 -10.05 17.35 -10.96
C LYS A 20 -8.70 16.62 -10.92
N GLU A 21 -7.75 17.12 -10.13
CA GLU A 21 -6.44 16.48 -9.96
C GLU A 21 -6.58 15.11 -9.27
N ALA A 22 -7.41 15.02 -8.23
CA ALA A 22 -7.69 13.75 -7.56
C ALA A 22 -8.30 12.72 -8.54
N LYS A 23 -9.24 13.15 -9.39
CA LYS A 23 -9.82 12.28 -10.42
C LYS A 23 -8.77 11.85 -11.46
N GLN A 24 -7.92 12.77 -11.91
CA GLN A 24 -6.84 12.45 -12.85
C GLN A 24 -5.89 11.39 -12.27
N TYR A 25 -5.49 11.57 -11.01
CA TYR A 25 -4.66 10.59 -10.31
C TYR A 25 -5.37 9.24 -10.19
N PHE A 26 -6.63 9.24 -9.79
CA PHE A 26 -7.43 8.03 -9.65
C PHE A 26 -7.60 7.28 -10.96
N ASP A 27 -8.00 7.95 -12.04
CA ASP A 27 -8.17 7.33 -13.35
C ASP A 27 -6.85 6.67 -13.81
N TRP A 28 -5.72 7.37 -13.62
CA TRP A 28 -4.41 6.80 -13.88
C TRP A 28 -4.13 5.59 -12.97
N PHE A 29 -4.33 5.70 -11.65
CA PHE A 29 -4.11 4.60 -10.71
C PHE A 29 -4.91 3.35 -11.10
N ILE A 30 -6.21 3.49 -11.39
CA ILE A 30 -7.07 2.38 -11.86
C ILE A 30 -6.50 1.73 -13.12
N SER A 31 -6.02 2.52 -14.08
CA SER A 31 -5.41 2.00 -15.31
C SER A 31 -4.15 1.17 -15.05
N GLN A 32 -3.45 1.42 -13.94
CA GLN A 32 -2.23 0.71 -13.58
C GLN A 32 -2.50 -0.61 -12.86
N ILE A 33 -3.63 -0.76 -12.16
CA ILE A 33 -3.94 -1.95 -11.34
C ILE A 33 -3.69 -3.28 -12.06
N PRO A 34 -4.25 -3.56 -13.26
CA PRO A 34 -4.02 -4.84 -13.93
C PRO A 34 -2.54 -5.04 -14.28
N ILE A 35 -1.84 -3.98 -14.70
CA ILE A 35 -0.41 -4.01 -15.04
C ILE A 35 0.42 -4.31 -13.79
N ARG A 36 0.09 -3.69 -12.66
CA ARG A 36 0.81 -3.89 -11.39
C ARG A 36 0.58 -5.28 -10.81
N ILE A 37 -0.62 -5.84 -10.96
CA ILE A 37 -0.90 -7.23 -10.58
C ILE A 37 -0.04 -8.19 -11.43
N GLU A 38 0.02 -8.01 -12.75
CA GLU A 38 0.85 -8.85 -13.63
C GLU A 38 2.34 -8.78 -13.26
N ILE A 39 2.86 -7.58 -12.99
CA ILE A 39 4.25 -7.38 -12.53
C ILE A 39 4.48 -8.12 -11.20
N LEU A 40 3.56 -7.98 -10.25
CA LEU A 40 3.68 -8.62 -8.93
C LEU A 40 3.66 -10.15 -9.05
N THR A 41 2.72 -10.71 -9.82
CA THR A 41 2.60 -12.17 -9.97
C THR A 41 3.80 -12.74 -10.71
N ALA A 42 4.29 -12.07 -11.75
CA ALA A 42 5.53 -12.46 -12.41
C ALA A 42 6.72 -12.45 -11.45
N HIS A 43 6.85 -11.40 -10.64
CA HIS A 43 7.94 -11.33 -9.66
C HIS A 43 7.83 -12.38 -8.56
N TYR A 44 6.61 -12.72 -8.13
CA TYR A 44 6.36 -13.82 -7.20
C TYR A 44 6.90 -15.14 -7.75
N GLU A 45 6.63 -15.46 -9.02
CA GLU A 45 7.14 -16.67 -9.66
C GLU A 45 8.66 -16.65 -9.87
N GLU A 46 9.19 -15.55 -10.41
CA GLU A 46 10.64 -15.39 -10.65
C GLU A 46 11.48 -15.47 -9.38
N THR A 47 10.89 -15.13 -8.23
CA THR A 47 11.58 -15.10 -6.94
C THR A 47 11.08 -16.16 -5.99
N THR A 48 10.86 -17.38 -6.47
CA THR A 48 10.60 -18.56 -5.62
C THR A 48 9.37 -18.46 -4.70
N GLY A 49 8.38 -17.61 -5.02
CA GLY A 49 7.11 -17.56 -4.30
C GLY A 49 6.21 -18.75 -4.61
N GLY A 50 6.14 -19.15 -5.89
CA GLY A 50 5.28 -20.22 -6.37
C GLY A 50 4.86 -19.94 -7.82
N SER A 51 3.78 -20.57 -8.29
CA SER A 51 3.21 -20.24 -9.61
C SER A 51 2.41 -18.94 -9.55
N GLN A 52 2.46 -18.13 -10.61
CA GLN A 52 1.60 -16.94 -10.73
C GLN A 52 0.11 -17.25 -10.56
N GLN A 53 -0.32 -18.47 -10.92
CA GLN A 53 -1.69 -18.94 -10.81
C GLN A 53 -2.16 -19.10 -9.36
N GLU A 54 -1.24 -19.21 -8.40
CA GLU A 54 -1.58 -19.23 -6.97
C GLU A 54 -2.05 -17.85 -6.47
N LEU A 55 -1.65 -16.78 -7.17
CA LEU A 55 -2.08 -15.42 -6.91
C LEU A 55 -3.30 -15.07 -7.76
N ASN A 56 -4.41 -15.76 -7.52
CA ASN A 56 -5.66 -15.68 -8.28
C ASN A 56 -6.72 -14.68 -7.77
N LEU A 57 -6.35 -13.73 -6.91
CA LEU A 57 -7.21 -12.73 -6.28
C LEU A 57 -8.30 -13.32 -5.34
N SER A 58 -8.16 -14.57 -4.89
CA SER A 58 -8.97 -15.10 -3.80
C SER A 58 -8.43 -14.65 -2.43
N GLN A 59 -9.26 -14.73 -1.39
CA GLN A 59 -8.80 -14.45 -0.02
C GLN A 59 -7.63 -15.38 0.40
N GLU A 60 -7.64 -16.65 -0.01
CA GLU A 60 -6.61 -17.64 0.34
C GLU A 60 -5.25 -17.31 -0.29
N SER A 61 -5.24 -16.62 -1.45
CA SER A 61 -4.00 -16.19 -2.10
C SER A 61 -3.19 -15.20 -1.24
N LEU A 62 -3.85 -14.50 -0.30
CA LEU A 62 -3.20 -13.53 0.59
C LEU A 62 -2.18 -14.17 1.52
N VAL A 63 -2.42 -15.40 1.98
CA VAL A 63 -1.47 -16.11 2.86
C VAL A 63 -0.16 -16.35 2.13
N ARG A 64 -0.24 -16.86 0.89
CA ARG A 64 0.94 -17.14 0.06
C ARG A 64 1.68 -15.86 -0.33
N LEU A 65 0.93 -14.83 -0.73
CA LEU A 65 1.50 -13.55 -1.09
C LEU A 65 2.23 -12.92 0.10
N TRP A 66 1.60 -12.92 1.29
CA TRP A 66 2.19 -12.32 2.48
C TRP A 66 3.42 -13.10 2.96
N ALA A 67 3.34 -14.43 3.05
CA ALA A 67 4.48 -15.29 3.43
C ALA A 67 5.70 -15.07 2.51
N TRP A 68 5.46 -14.87 1.21
CA TRP A 68 6.52 -14.53 0.26
C TRP A 68 7.05 -13.10 0.45
N PHE A 69 6.15 -12.14 0.62
CA PHE A 69 6.53 -10.73 0.69
C PHE A 69 7.26 -10.38 2.01
N SER A 70 6.83 -10.92 3.15
CA SER A 70 7.39 -10.65 4.47
C SER A 70 8.91 -10.92 4.52
N GLN A 71 9.34 -12.02 3.90
CA GLN A 71 10.76 -12.41 3.79
C GLN A 71 11.62 -11.44 2.96
N ARG A 72 11.00 -10.52 2.22
CA ARG A 72 11.66 -9.52 1.35
C ARG A 72 11.60 -8.10 1.91
N ILE A 73 11.01 -7.92 3.10
CA ILE A 73 10.98 -6.63 3.77
C ILE A 73 12.39 -6.28 4.21
N LYS A 74 12.88 -5.12 3.76
CA LYS A 74 14.23 -4.65 4.07
C LYS A 74 14.20 -3.17 4.42
N MET A 75 14.81 -2.83 5.54
CA MET A 75 15.14 -1.47 5.91
C MET A 75 16.56 -1.11 5.47
N VAL A 76 16.77 0.14 5.07
CA VAL A 76 18.06 0.72 4.73
C VAL A 76 18.23 2.06 5.44
N PRO A 77 19.47 2.48 5.76
CA PRO A 77 19.72 3.80 6.29
C PRO A 77 19.25 4.89 5.33
N LYS A 78 18.61 5.93 5.88
CA LYS A 78 18.36 7.19 5.17
C LYS A 78 19.69 7.88 4.89
N THR A 79 19.74 8.60 3.78
CA THR A 79 20.85 9.50 3.49
C THR A 79 20.80 10.73 4.41
N ARG A 80 21.93 11.42 4.56
CA ARG A 80 21.99 12.67 5.33
C ARG A 80 21.05 13.74 4.77
N GLN A 81 20.84 13.75 3.46
CA GLN A 81 19.96 14.71 2.79
C GLN A 81 18.50 14.41 3.13
N GLU A 82 18.06 13.16 3.00
CA GLU A 82 16.69 12.73 3.36
C GLU A 82 16.39 13.02 4.83
N LEU A 83 17.30 12.68 5.74
CA LEU A 83 17.11 12.94 7.16
C LEU A 83 16.99 14.44 7.45
N LYS A 84 17.81 15.27 6.80
CA LYS A 84 17.74 16.73 6.94
C LYS A 84 16.41 17.27 6.43
N GLU A 85 15.96 16.83 5.26
CA GLU A 85 14.68 17.25 4.68
C GLU A 85 13.50 16.89 5.59
N GLU A 86 13.49 15.69 6.17
CA GLU A 86 12.46 15.27 7.12
C GLU A 86 12.49 16.10 8.42
N ILE A 87 13.67 16.37 8.99
CA ILE A 87 13.82 17.20 10.20
C ILE A 87 13.36 18.64 9.95
N ASP A 88 13.72 19.21 8.79
CA ASP A 88 13.36 20.58 8.41
C ASP A 88 11.85 20.72 8.12
N ALA A 89 11.18 19.61 7.76
CA ALA A 89 9.75 19.58 7.46
C ALA A 89 8.84 19.48 8.70
N VAL A 90 9.37 19.15 9.88
CA VAL A 90 8.58 18.98 11.11
C VAL A 90 8.78 20.10 12.13
N PRO A 91 7.77 20.37 12.99
CA PRO A 91 7.91 21.29 14.11
C PRO A 91 9.04 20.90 15.08
N ASP A 92 9.61 21.88 15.79
CA ASP A 92 10.76 21.67 16.69
C ASP A 92 10.57 20.54 17.71
N TRP A 93 9.36 20.40 18.26
CA TRP A 93 9.05 19.37 19.26
C TRP A 93 9.07 17.93 18.71
N LEU A 94 9.04 17.74 17.39
CA LEU A 94 9.17 16.42 16.73
C LEU A 94 10.58 16.14 16.19
N LYS A 95 11.48 17.13 16.19
CA LYS A 95 12.77 17.00 15.52
C LYS A 95 13.63 15.89 16.10
N GLU A 96 13.61 15.70 17.42
CA GLU A 96 14.37 14.63 18.07
C GLU A 96 13.89 13.24 17.63
N GLU A 97 12.58 13.01 17.65
CA GLU A 97 11.96 11.75 17.21
C GLU A 97 12.28 11.45 15.75
N VAL A 98 12.11 12.44 14.86
CA VAL A 98 12.42 12.30 13.44
C VAL A 98 13.92 12.07 13.20
N SER A 99 14.79 12.72 13.98
CA SER A 99 16.24 12.52 13.91
C SER A 99 16.65 11.09 14.28
N ASN A 100 15.92 10.47 15.22
CA ASN A 100 16.17 9.10 15.65
C ASN A 100 15.65 8.06 14.64
N ASN A 101 14.68 8.43 13.79
CA ASN A 101 14.16 7.57 12.72
C ASN A 101 15.10 7.52 11.50
N THR A 102 16.21 6.81 11.65
CA THR A 102 17.30 6.75 10.67
C THR A 102 17.12 5.73 9.55
N LEU A 103 16.08 4.89 9.61
CA LEU A 103 15.83 3.82 8.66
C LEU A 103 14.60 4.12 7.80
N LYS A 104 14.62 3.62 6.57
CA LYS A 104 13.46 3.60 5.67
C LYS A 104 13.36 2.25 4.97
N PHE A 105 12.19 1.90 4.44
CA PHE A 105 12.09 0.76 3.54
C PHE A 105 13.02 0.94 2.34
N SER A 106 13.64 -0.16 1.89
CA SER A 106 14.39 -0.18 0.65
C SER A 106 13.47 0.14 -0.53
N GLU A 107 14.02 0.67 -1.62
CA GLU A 107 13.22 1.04 -2.81
C GLU A 107 12.41 -0.14 -3.38
N ILE A 108 12.96 -1.36 -3.29
CA ILE A 108 12.27 -2.58 -3.69
C ILE A 108 11.11 -2.87 -2.74
N THR A 109 11.36 -2.82 -1.43
CA THR A 109 10.32 -3.02 -0.41
C THR A 109 9.19 -2.00 -0.56
N SER A 110 9.50 -0.71 -0.73
CA SER A 110 8.48 0.33 -0.95
C SER A 110 7.65 0.09 -2.22
N SER A 111 8.28 -0.39 -3.30
CA SER A 111 7.56 -0.71 -4.54
C SER A 111 6.67 -1.94 -4.38
N LEU A 112 7.12 -2.94 -3.63
CA LEU A 112 6.33 -4.14 -3.32
C LEU A 112 5.16 -3.84 -2.39
N ILE A 113 5.32 -2.95 -1.40
CA ILE A 113 4.23 -2.50 -0.53
C ILE A 113 3.06 -1.94 -1.36
N ILE A 114 3.37 -1.12 -2.38
CA ILE A 114 2.36 -0.56 -3.28
C ILE A 114 1.63 -1.68 -4.02
N ASP A 115 2.35 -2.61 -4.63
CA ASP A 115 1.74 -3.64 -5.46
C ASP A 115 1.00 -4.71 -4.65
N VAL A 116 1.54 -5.12 -3.50
CA VAL A 116 0.85 -6.00 -2.53
C VAL A 116 -0.40 -5.29 -2.00
N GLY A 117 -0.35 -3.98 -1.77
CA GLY A 117 -1.52 -3.17 -1.42
C GLY A 117 -2.57 -3.13 -2.53
N ILE A 118 -2.16 -2.93 -3.79
CA ILE A 118 -3.05 -2.99 -4.96
C ILE A 118 -3.70 -4.37 -5.08
N TYR A 119 -2.92 -5.44 -4.89
CA TYR A 119 -3.41 -6.81 -4.91
C TYR A 119 -4.41 -7.06 -3.79
N PHE A 120 -4.07 -6.68 -2.55
CA PHE A 120 -4.95 -6.81 -1.39
C PHE A 120 -6.28 -6.08 -1.58
N GLY A 121 -6.26 -4.85 -2.10
CA GLY A 121 -7.48 -4.12 -2.46
C GLY A 121 -8.30 -4.81 -3.56
N SER A 122 -7.62 -5.40 -4.55
CA SER A 122 -8.27 -6.14 -5.63
C SER A 122 -8.92 -7.45 -5.16
N VAL A 123 -8.37 -8.11 -4.15
CA VAL A 123 -8.99 -9.28 -3.50
C VAL A 123 -10.35 -8.90 -2.88
N PHE A 124 -10.44 -7.76 -2.18
CA PHE A 124 -11.73 -7.26 -1.68
C PHE A 124 -12.77 -7.09 -2.78
N ILE A 125 -12.40 -6.47 -3.90
CA ILE A 125 -13.33 -6.19 -5.00
C ILE A 125 -13.74 -7.48 -5.73
N ASN A 126 -12.81 -8.43 -5.87
CA ASN A 126 -13.08 -9.72 -6.48
C ASN A 126 -14.05 -10.56 -5.64
N GLU A 127 -13.82 -10.61 -4.32
CA GLU A 127 -14.60 -11.45 -3.39
C GLU A 127 -15.93 -10.80 -2.98
N LEU A 128 -16.00 -9.46 -2.91
CA LEU A 128 -17.12 -8.72 -2.32
C LEU A 128 -17.65 -7.68 -3.29
N ARG A 129 -18.65 -8.08 -4.10
CA ARG A 129 -19.22 -7.29 -5.21
C ARG A 129 -19.82 -5.93 -4.84
N THR A 130 -20.04 -5.66 -3.55
CA THR A 130 -20.53 -4.36 -3.05
C THR A 130 -19.40 -3.34 -2.89
N LEU A 131 -18.14 -3.77 -2.99
CA LEU A 131 -16.97 -2.93 -2.87
C LEU A 131 -16.44 -2.52 -4.23
N GLU A 132 -15.86 -1.32 -4.30
CA GLU A 132 -15.23 -0.78 -5.49
C GLU A 132 -14.04 0.11 -5.12
N TRP A 133 -13.16 0.37 -6.08
CA TRP A 133 -12.22 1.47 -5.95
C TRP A 133 -12.96 2.80 -6.08
N GLY A 134 -12.66 3.75 -5.21
CA GLY A 134 -13.26 5.08 -5.25
C GLY A 134 -12.41 6.15 -4.57
N ILE A 135 -12.98 7.35 -4.50
CA ILE A 135 -12.35 8.54 -3.92
C ILE A 135 -13.33 9.24 -2.98
N VAL A 136 -12.85 9.66 -1.81
CA VAL A 136 -13.60 10.51 -0.88
C VAL A 136 -13.03 11.92 -0.90
N HIS A 137 -13.82 12.91 -1.31
CA HIS A 137 -13.36 14.30 -1.42
C HIS A 137 -13.58 15.15 -0.15
N LYS A 138 -14.41 14.67 0.79
CA LYS A 138 -14.77 15.41 2.00
C LYS A 138 -15.00 14.47 3.19
N PRO A 139 -14.77 14.95 4.43
CA PRO A 139 -14.17 16.25 4.77
C PRO A 139 -12.67 16.31 4.44
N LYS A 140 -12.07 17.51 4.36
CA LYS A 140 -10.61 17.66 4.12
C LYS A 140 -9.74 16.96 5.18
N LYS A 141 -10.27 16.77 6.39
CA LYS A 141 -9.62 16.06 7.49
C LYS A 141 -9.74 14.54 7.40
N TYR A 142 -10.42 14.00 6.38
CA TYR A 142 -10.50 12.56 6.20
C TYR A 142 -9.12 12.02 5.83
N VAL A 143 -8.67 10.98 6.53
CA VAL A 143 -7.28 10.47 6.43
C VAL A 143 -6.89 10.04 5.02
N TYR A 144 -7.85 9.59 4.22
CA TYR A 144 -7.64 9.20 2.82
C TYR A 144 -8.32 10.13 1.83
N VAL A 145 -8.48 11.42 2.18
CA VAL A 145 -9.09 12.40 1.28
C VAL A 145 -8.36 12.43 -0.06
N ASN A 146 -9.11 12.43 -1.16
CA ASN A 146 -8.59 12.45 -2.54
C ASN A 146 -7.70 11.26 -2.96
N GLN A 147 -7.48 10.27 -2.09
CA GLN A 147 -6.70 9.08 -2.41
C GLN A 147 -7.59 7.99 -3.04
N PRO A 148 -7.04 7.12 -3.93
CA PRO A 148 -7.70 5.88 -4.31
C PRO A 148 -7.77 4.92 -3.13
N ILE A 149 -8.98 4.52 -2.78
CA ILE A 149 -9.25 3.58 -1.68
C ILE A 149 -10.34 2.60 -2.09
N VAL A 150 -10.44 1.48 -1.38
CA VAL A 150 -11.62 0.61 -1.47
C VAL A 150 -12.75 1.23 -0.65
N ILE A 151 -13.89 1.47 -1.28
CA ILE A 151 -15.11 2.01 -0.67
C ILE A 151 -16.23 0.98 -0.72
N GLY A 152 -17.31 1.23 0.03
CA GLY A 152 -18.48 0.35 0.14
C GLY A 152 -18.63 -0.32 1.51
N PHE A 153 -17.65 -0.18 2.40
CA PHE A 153 -17.83 -0.54 3.81
C PHE A 153 -18.73 0.47 4.53
N LYS A 154 -19.44 0.04 5.59
CA LYS A 154 -20.50 0.82 6.27
C LYS A 154 -20.14 2.26 6.64
N LYS A 155 -18.94 2.50 7.17
CA LYS A 155 -18.57 3.79 7.79
C LYS A 155 -17.21 4.34 7.37
N SER A 156 -16.48 3.65 6.50
CA SER A 156 -15.11 4.05 6.13
C SER A 156 -14.75 3.53 4.75
N GLY A 157 -13.72 4.11 4.14
CA GLY A 157 -12.94 3.43 3.12
C GLY A 157 -11.67 2.82 3.70
N LEU A 158 -11.04 1.97 2.92
CA LEU A 158 -9.79 1.29 3.23
C LEU A 158 -8.73 1.71 2.21
N ASN A 159 -7.61 2.27 2.66
CA ASN A 159 -6.42 2.37 1.81
C ASN A 159 -5.57 1.10 1.99
N PRO A 160 -5.62 0.14 1.05
CA PRO A 160 -4.93 -1.14 1.23
C PRO A 160 -3.40 -1.02 1.16
N ILE A 161 -2.87 0.00 0.48
CA ILE A 161 -1.42 0.28 0.46
C ILE A 161 -0.95 0.74 1.84
N THR A 162 -1.71 1.62 2.50
CA THR A 162 -1.40 2.05 3.87
C THR A 162 -1.47 0.87 4.86
N VAL A 163 -2.44 -0.03 4.68
CA VAL A 163 -2.55 -1.23 5.51
C VAL A 163 -1.33 -2.12 5.36
N VAL A 164 -0.94 -2.45 4.12
CA VAL A 164 0.24 -3.27 3.84
C VAL A 164 1.51 -2.62 4.38
N ASN A 165 1.67 -1.29 4.22
CA ASN A 165 2.79 -0.57 4.81
C ASN A 165 2.89 -0.76 6.33
N ASN A 166 1.76 -0.61 7.03
CA ASN A 166 1.71 -0.78 8.49
C ASN A 166 1.96 -2.24 8.89
N CYS A 167 1.41 -3.20 8.15
CA CYS A 167 1.72 -4.62 8.33
C CYS A 167 3.21 -4.90 8.17
N SER A 168 3.88 -4.28 7.18
CA SER A 168 5.31 -4.44 6.97
C SER A 168 6.17 -3.87 8.10
N LEU A 169 5.72 -2.79 8.75
CA LEU A 169 6.38 -2.27 9.95
C LEU A 169 6.21 -3.24 11.12
N ILE A 170 5.00 -3.76 11.33
CA ILE A 170 4.72 -4.73 12.41
C ILE A 170 5.54 -6.00 12.23
N GLU A 171 5.70 -6.48 10.99
CA GLU A 171 6.48 -7.69 10.66
C GLU A 171 7.97 -7.56 11.04
N LEU A 172 8.48 -6.33 11.18
CA LEU A 172 9.87 -6.08 11.63
C LEU A 172 10.01 -6.08 13.16
N GLU A 173 8.92 -5.92 13.89
CA GLU A 173 8.90 -5.75 15.35
C GLU A 173 8.37 -6.99 16.09
N GLN A 174 7.53 -7.79 15.42
CA GLN A 174 6.82 -8.93 16.00
C GLN A 174 7.22 -10.24 15.32
N ASP A 175 6.78 -11.35 15.93
CA ASP A 175 6.95 -12.67 15.32
C ASP A 175 6.27 -12.70 13.93
N PRO A 176 6.91 -13.33 12.94
CA PRO A 176 6.33 -13.46 11.60
C PRO A 176 4.97 -14.14 11.62
N ASP A 177 4.03 -13.60 10.84
CA ASP A 177 2.67 -14.14 10.73
C ASP A 177 2.23 -14.15 9.27
N ASP A 178 2.28 -15.34 8.67
CA ASP A 178 1.90 -15.58 7.27
C ASP A 178 0.41 -15.27 7.00
N ASN A 179 -0.45 -15.23 8.03
CA ASN A 179 -1.89 -15.00 7.88
C ASN A 179 -2.29 -13.53 8.00
N ARG A 180 -1.36 -12.61 8.29
CA ARG A 180 -1.68 -11.23 8.66
C ARG A 180 -2.66 -10.53 7.71
N LEU A 181 -2.45 -10.62 6.40
CA LEU A 181 -3.36 -10.01 5.41
C LEU A 181 -4.68 -10.77 5.27
N PHE A 182 -4.66 -12.11 5.39
CA PHE A 182 -5.87 -12.93 5.37
C PHE A 182 -6.78 -12.63 6.58
N ASP A 183 -6.20 -12.51 7.76
CA ASP A 183 -6.93 -12.19 8.98
C ASP A 183 -7.50 -10.76 8.91
N LEU A 184 -6.72 -9.80 8.41
CA LEU A 184 -7.23 -8.45 8.16
C LEU A 184 -8.36 -8.43 7.14
N PHE A 185 -8.28 -9.22 6.06
CA PHE A 185 -9.39 -9.37 5.13
C PHE A 185 -10.68 -9.81 5.84
N ASN A 186 -10.59 -10.84 6.69
CA ASN A 186 -11.73 -11.34 7.44
C ASN A 186 -12.28 -10.32 8.44
N VAL A 187 -11.42 -9.59 9.15
CA VAL A 187 -11.85 -8.49 10.03
C VAL A 187 -12.62 -7.43 9.24
N TRP A 188 -12.11 -6.98 8.09
CA TRP A 188 -12.78 -5.95 7.28
C TRP A 188 -14.10 -6.42 6.67
N LYS A 189 -14.22 -7.71 6.37
CA LYS A 189 -15.46 -8.32 5.88
C LYS A 189 -16.62 -8.18 6.87
N GLU A 190 -16.35 -8.12 8.17
CA GLU A 190 -17.38 -7.88 9.21
C GLU A 190 -17.96 -6.45 9.17
N TYR A 191 -17.29 -5.51 8.48
CA TYR A 191 -17.72 -4.11 8.34
C TYR A 191 -18.58 -3.83 7.10
N LEU A 192 -18.96 -4.86 6.34
CA LEU A 192 -19.99 -4.81 5.29
C LEU A 192 -21.39 -4.65 5.90
#